data_AF-A0A453CSD0-F1
#
_entry.id   AF-A0A453CSD0-F1
#
_cell.length_a   1.000
_cell.length_b   1.000
_cell.length_c   1.000
_cell.angle_alpha   90.00
_cell.angle_beta   90.00
_cell.angle_gamma   90.00
#
_symmetry.space_group_name_H-M   'P 1'
#
loop_
_entity.id
_entity.type
_entity.pdbx_description
1 polymer ?
#
loop_
_entity_poly.entity_id
_entity_poly.type
_entity_poly.pdbx_seq_one_letter_code
_entity_poly.pdbx_strand_id
1 'polypeptide(L)'
;AGLIWENWQQGRHKAVWVSVGSDLKYDARRDLDDVGAKCVQVHPLNKLPYSKLDSKAIGIKNGVIFVTYSSLIASSERGRSRLQQLVQWCGHEFDGLIVFDECHKAKNLIPDAGSQPTRTGKAVLEIQ
;
A
#
# COMPACT_ATOMS: atom_id res chain seq x y z
N ALA A 1 1.55 9.90 8.76
CA ALA A 1 2.30 10.90 7.94
C ALA A 1 3.71 11.20 8.48
N GLY A 2 3.89 11.60 9.74
CA GLY A 2 5.22 11.98 10.28
C GLY A 2 6.34 10.94 10.08
N LEU A 3 6.06 9.65 10.34
CA LEU A 3 7.02 8.56 10.11
C LEU A 3 7.44 8.43 8.63
N ILE A 4 6.51 8.64 7.69
CA ILE A 4 6.81 8.63 6.26
C ILE A 4 7.75 9.80 5.93
N TRP A 5 7.50 10.98 6.50
CA TRP A 5 8.35 12.14 6.29
C TRP A 5 9.75 11.95 6.88
N GLU A 6 9.87 11.40 8.08
CA GLU A 6 11.16 11.06 8.67
C GLU A 6 11.95 10.08 7.80
N ASN A 7 11.30 9.00 7.33
CA ASN A 7 11.93 8.01 6.45
C ASN A 7 12.40 8.66 5.14
N TRP A 8 11.58 9.56 4.59
CA TRP A 8 11.93 10.32 3.40
C TRP A 8 13.21 11.14 3.61
N GLN A 9 13.31 11.85 4.73
CA GLN A 9 14.50 12.63 5.06
C GLN A 9 15.76 11.77 5.30
N GLN A 10 15.57 10.49 5.64
CA GLN A 10 16.65 9.51 5.77
C GLN A 10 16.97 8.76 4.46
N GLY A 11 16.41 9.18 3.33
CA GLY A 11 16.68 8.60 2.00
C GLY A 11 15.78 7.41 1.62
N ARG A 12 14.88 6.99 2.52
CA ARG A 12 13.94 5.88 2.29
C ARG A 12 12.66 6.41 1.65
N HIS A 13 12.68 6.48 0.33
CA HIS A 13 11.67 7.19 -0.46
C HIS A 13 10.50 6.32 -0.94
N LYS A 14 10.35 5.09 -0.43
CA LYS A 14 9.21 4.23 -0.74
C LYS A 14 8.43 3.93 0.52
N ALA A 15 7.11 4.09 0.47
CA ALA A 15 6.22 3.67 1.53
C ALA A 15 4.94 3.06 0.95
N VAL A 16 4.32 2.16 1.71
CA VAL A 16 3.00 1.61 1.42
C VAL A 16 2.05 2.06 2.53
N TRP A 17 0.92 2.65 2.14
CA TRP A 17 -0.13 3.04 3.08
C TRP A 17 -1.37 2.20 2.78
N VAL A 18 -1.71 1.32 3.70
CA VAL A 18 -2.89 0.45 3.65
C VAL A 18 -3.99 1.06 4.50
N SER A 19 -5.18 1.27 3.93
CA SER A 19 -6.34 1.80 4.66
C SER A 19 -7.64 1.09 4.26
N VAL A 20 -8.78 1.48 4.82
CA VAL A 20 -10.07 0.81 4.60
C VAL A 20 -10.83 1.27 3.36
N GLY A 21 -10.63 2.52 2.93
CA GLY A 21 -11.39 3.16 1.84
C GLY A 21 -10.49 3.85 0.83
N SER A 22 -10.90 3.86 -0.44
CA SER A 22 -10.12 4.52 -1.51
C SER A 22 -10.09 6.04 -1.39
N ASP A 23 -11.12 6.63 -0.79
CA ASP A 23 -11.25 8.08 -0.64
C ASP A 23 -10.34 8.62 0.47
N LEU A 24 -9.92 7.77 1.40
CA LEU A 24 -8.94 8.11 2.44
C LEU A 24 -7.55 8.44 1.88
N LYS A 25 -7.33 8.29 0.55
CA LYS A 25 -6.15 8.84 -0.12
C LYS A 25 -6.07 10.37 0.01
N TYR A 26 -7.23 11.05 0.08
CA TYR A 26 -7.28 12.51 0.20
C TYR A 26 -6.89 12.93 1.62
N ASP A 27 -7.33 12.19 2.64
CA ASP A 27 -6.86 12.35 4.01
C ASP A 27 -5.36 12.08 4.13
N ALA A 28 -4.86 10.96 3.58
CA ALA A 28 -3.43 10.66 3.57
C ALA A 28 -2.58 11.76 2.89
N ARG A 29 -3.09 12.37 1.81
CA ARG A 29 -2.46 13.53 1.17
C ARG A 29 -2.44 14.75 2.09
N ARG A 30 -3.58 15.10 2.69
CA ARG A 30 -3.69 16.22 3.63
C ARG A 30 -2.72 16.04 4.81
N ASP A 31 -2.69 14.86 5.41
CA ASP A 31 -1.82 14.58 6.55
C ASP A 31 -0.33 14.70 6.20
N LEU A 32 0.07 14.32 4.98
CA LEU A 32 1.43 14.54 4.49
C LEU A 32 1.72 16.03 4.26
N ASP A 33 0.74 16.80 3.78
CA ASP A 33 0.88 18.25 3.59
C ASP A 33 1.03 18.98 4.92
N ASP A 34 0.27 18.57 5.94
CA ASP A 34 0.29 19.15 7.29
C ASP A 34 1.65 18.98 7.98
N VAL A 35 2.38 17.89 7.68
CA VAL A 35 3.75 17.66 8.17
C VAL A 35 4.83 18.22 7.23
N GLY A 36 4.45 18.95 6.18
CA GLY A 36 5.37 19.58 5.23
C GLY A 36 5.90 18.66 4.12
N ALA A 37 5.43 17.41 4.03
CA ALA A 37 5.86 16.40 3.05
C ALA A 37 5.18 16.55 1.67
N LYS A 38 5.12 17.78 1.15
CA LYS A 38 4.43 18.12 -0.12
C LYS A 38 5.08 17.45 -1.35
N CYS A 39 6.37 17.13 -1.27
CA CYS A 39 7.10 16.47 -2.35
C CYS A 39 6.81 14.96 -2.46
N VAL A 40 6.29 14.34 -1.39
CA VAL A 40 6.02 12.89 -1.33
C VAL A 40 4.72 12.60 -2.06
N GLN A 41 4.77 12.06 -3.28
CA GLN A 41 3.55 11.78 -4.06
C GLN A 41 2.74 10.63 -3.46
N VAL A 42 1.41 10.69 -3.58
CA VAL A 42 0.47 9.61 -3.15
C VAL A 42 -0.15 8.99 -4.40
N HIS A 43 0.08 7.69 -4.58
CA HIS A 43 -0.33 6.93 -5.77
C HIS A 43 -1.39 5.89 -5.40
N PRO A 44 -2.67 6.11 -5.76
CA PRO A 44 -3.73 5.15 -5.47
C PRO A 44 -3.62 3.92 -6.38
N LEU A 45 -3.25 2.77 -5.81
CA LEU A 45 -2.97 1.54 -6.56
C LEU A 45 -4.16 1.07 -7.40
N ASN A 46 -5.37 1.25 -6.88
CA ASN A 46 -6.61 0.85 -7.56
C ASN A 46 -6.87 1.63 -8.88
N LYS A 47 -6.22 2.78 -9.09
CA LYS A 47 -6.29 3.56 -10.34
C LYS A 47 -5.17 3.24 -11.32
N LEU A 48 -4.21 2.41 -10.92
CA LEU A 48 -3.07 2.03 -11.74
C LEU A 48 -3.33 0.69 -12.45
N PRO A 49 -2.78 0.48 -13.66
CA PRO A 49 -2.85 -0.82 -14.31
C PRO A 49 -2.08 -1.88 -13.51
N TYR A 50 -2.32 -3.17 -13.76
CA TYR A 50 -1.66 -4.28 -13.05
C TYR A 50 -0.20 -4.53 -13.48
N SER A 51 0.38 -3.72 -14.36
CA SER A 51 1.78 -3.83 -14.80
C SER A 51 2.77 -3.34 -13.72
N LYS A 52 4.09 -3.48 -13.94
CA LYS A 52 5.09 -3.08 -12.93
C LYS A 52 5.02 -1.57 -12.69
N LEU A 53 4.93 -1.16 -11.42
CA LEU A 53 4.78 0.25 -11.03
C LEU A 53 5.99 1.12 -11.44
N ASP A 54 7.18 0.54 -11.46
CA ASP A 54 8.43 1.18 -11.87
C ASP A 54 8.73 1.06 -13.38
N SER A 55 7.83 0.44 -14.15
CA SER A 55 7.99 0.32 -15.61
C SER A 55 8.02 1.69 -16.29
N LYS A 56 8.59 1.76 -17.50
CA LYS A 56 8.58 2.99 -18.32
C LYS A 56 7.17 3.57 -18.55
N ALA A 57 6.14 2.72 -18.54
CA ALA A 57 4.76 3.13 -18.76
C ALA A 57 4.10 3.78 -17.53
N ILE A 58 4.45 3.34 -16.31
CA ILE A 58 3.86 3.86 -15.07
C ILE A 58 4.79 4.86 -14.38
N GLY A 59 6.10 4.58 -14.32
CA GLY A 59 7.13 5.52 -13.89
C GLY A 59 7.20 5.80 -12.39
N ILE A 60 6.49 5.05 -11.54
CA ILE A 60 6.46 5.29 -10.10
C ILE A 60 7.65 4.60 -9.45
N LYS A 61 8.68 5.38 -9.10
CA LYS A 61 9.92 4.88 -8.48
C LYS A 61 10.01 5.17 -6.98
N ASN A 62 9.28 6.17 -6.50
CA ASN A 62 9.25 6.63 -5.12
C ASN A 62 7.86 7.21 -4.79
N GLY A 63 7.63 7.52 -3.52
CA GLY A 63 6.37 8.03 -3.00
C GLY A 63 5.66 7.02 -2.10
N VAL A 64 4.38 7.30 -1.85
CA VAL A 64 3.47 6.45 -1.11
C VAL A 64 2.57 5.72 -2.11
N ILE A 65 2.62 4.38 -2.11
CA ILE A 65 1.55 3.61 -2.76
C ILE A 65 0.40 3.49 -1.76
N PHE A 66 -0.73 4.10 -2.09
CA PHE A 66 -1.95 4.02 -1.29
C PHE A 66 -2.80 2.85 -1.78
N VAL A 67 -3.16 1.95 -0.87
CA VAL A 67 -3.92 0.74 -1.18
C VAL A 67 -4.98 0.50 -0.12
N THR A 68 -6.10 -0.13 -0.51
CA THR A 68 -7.10 -0.58 0.47
C THR A 68 -6.86 -2.03 0.86
N TYR A 69 -7.27 -2.45 2.06
CA TYR A 69 -7.25 -3.86 2.45
C TYR A 69 -7.97 -4.76 1.42
N SER A 70 -9.10 -4.30 0.90
CA SER A 70 -9.83 -5.00 -0.17
C SER A 70 -9.08 -5.07 -1.49
N SER A 71 -8.28 -4.06 -1.83
CA SER A 71 -7.49 -4.05 -3.06
C SER A 71 -6.31 -5.02 -3.01
N LEU A 72 -5.76 -5.32 -1.83
CA LEU A 72 -4.62 -6.25 -1.68
C LEU A 72 -4.91 -7.64 -2.24
N ILE A 73 -6.16 -8.11 -2.12
CA ILE A 73 -6.59 -9.41 -2.62
C ILE A 73 -7.10 -9.41 -4.06
N ALA A 74 -7.14 -8.24 -4.69
CA ALA A 74 -7.62 -8.13 -6.05
C ALA A 74 -6.58 -8.71 -7.03
N SER A 75 -7.08 -9.40 -8.05
CA SER A 75 -6.27 -9.95 -9.13
C SER A 75 -6.85 -9.59 -10.48
N SER A 76 -5.97 -9.39 -11.45
CA SER A 76 -6.35 -9.26 -12.86
C SER A 76 -6.84 -10.58 -13.45
N GLU A 77 -7.55 -10.52 -14.57
CA GLU A 77 -7.98 -11.69 -15.37
C GLU A 77 -6.80 -12.57 -15.80
N ARG A 78 -5.61 -11.98 -15.94
CA ARG A 78 -4.37 -12.69 -16.29
C ARG A 78 -3.63 -13.26 -15.08
N GLY A 79 -4.27 -13.31 -13.90
CA GLY A 79 -3.75 -13.95 -12.69
C GLY A 79 -2.78 -13.12 -11.85
N ARG A 80 -2.41 -11.92 -12.29
CA ARG A 80 -1.50 -11.03 -11.54
C ARG A 80 -2.24 -10.30 -10.42
N SER A 81 -1.79 -10.45 -9.17
CA SER A 81 -2.42 -9.82 -7.99
C SER A 81 -1.84 -8.44 -7.67
N ARG A 82 -2.60 -7.64 -6.91
CA ARG A 82 -2.12 -6.36 -6.37
C ARG A 82 -1.01 -6.55 -5.35
N LEU A 83 -1.08 -7.60 -4.53
CA LEU A 83 0.00 -7.95 -3.62
C LEU A 83 1.32 -8.22 -4.37
N GLN A 84 1.28 -9.06 -5.42
CA GLN A 84 2.46 -9.32 -6.26
C GLN A 84 3.01 -8.04 -6.89
N GLN A 85 2.12 -7.14 -7.31
CA GLN A 85 2.51 -5.85 -7.87
C GLN A 85 3.23 -4.95 -6.83
N LEU A 86 2.74 -4.93 -5.59
CA LEU A 86 3.36 -4.20 -4.47
C LEU A 86 4.71 -4.81 -4.08
N VAL A 87 4.77 -6.13 -3.87
CA VAL A 87 6.02 -6.85 -3.53
C VAL A 87 7.08 -6.60 -4.60
N GLN A 88 6.70 -6.64 -5.88
CA GLN A 88 7.63 -6.32 -6.96
C GLN A 88 8.12 -4.86 -6.92
N TRP A 89 7.25 -3.90 -6.58
CA TRP A 89 7.65 -2.49 -6.51
C TRP A 89 8.53 -2.19 -5.30
N CYS A 90 8.26 -2.84 -4.17
CA CYS A 90 9.11 -2.78 -2.98
C CYS A 90 10.51 -3.27 -3.34
N GLY A 91 10.60 -4.44 -4.00
CA GLY A 91 11.86 -5.08 -4.36
C GLY A 91 12.46 -5.86 -3.19
N HIS A 92 13.59 -6.54 -3.43
CA HIS A 92 14.24 -7.39 -2.42
C HIS A 92 14.86 -6.58 -1.28
N GLU A 93 15.49 -5.45 -1.62
CA GLU A 93 16.17 -4.54 -0.68
C GLU A 93 15.21 -3.47 -0.13
N PHE A 94 13.93 -3.81 0.04
CA PHE A 94 12.96 -2.84 0.53
C PHE A 94 13.19 -2.56 2.02
N ASP A 95 13.56 -1.32 2.34
CA ASP A 95 13.75 -0.82 3.71
C ASP A 95 12.69 0.23 4.11
N GLY A 96 11.70 0.44 3.25
CA GLY A 96 10.67 1.46 3.40
C GLY A 96 9.60 1.13 4.44
N LEU A 97 8.72 2.11 4.68
CA LEU A 97 7.66 1.98 5.68
C LEU A 97 6.40 1.31 5.10
N ILE A 98 5.83 0.36 5.83
CA ILE A 98 4.47 -0.17 5.57
C ILE A 98 3.56 0.29 6.71
N VAL A 99 2.56 1.10 6.38
CA VAL A 99 1.62 1.67 7.34
C VAL A 99 0.27 0.97 7.21
N PHE A 100 -0.17 0.36 8.29
CA PHE A 100 -1.51 -0.21 8.43
C PHE A 100 -2.40 0.76 9.20
N ASP A 101 -3.13 1.57 8.44
CA ASP A 101 -4.13 2.49 8.97
C ASP A 101 -5.44 1.76 9.23
N GLU A 102 -6.20 2.20 10.23
CA GLU A 102 -7.47 1.58 10.62
C GLU A 102 -7.39 0.05 10.84
N CYS A 103 -6.25 -0.47 11.31
CA CYS A 103 -5.95 -1.90 11.33
C CYS A 103 -6.91 -2.74 12.19
N HIS A 104 -7.59 -2.13 13.16
CA HIS A 104 -8.63 -2.80 13.94
C HIS A 104 -9.84 -3.23 13.08
N LYS A 105 -10.10 -2.53 11.96
CA LYS A 105 -11.12 -2.90 10.97
C LYS A 105 -10.70 -4.10 10.12
N ALA A 106 -9.41 -4.42 10.08
CA ALA A 106 -8.92 -5.60 9.38
C ALA A 106 -9.34 -6.92 10.07
N LYS A 107 -9.75 -6.88 11.35
CA LYS A 107 -10.26 -8.08 12.07
C LYS A 107 -11.51 -8.69 11.44
N ASN A 108 -12.40 -7.90 10.83
CA ASN A 108 -13.57 -8.40 10.10
C ASN A 108 -13.24 -8.99 8.72
N LEU A 109 -11.96 -8.99 8.34
CA LEU A 109 -11.45 -9.64 7.14
C LEU A 109 -10.78 -10.98 7.46
N ILE A 110 -10.77 -11.43 8.72
CA ILE A 110 -10.35 -12.78 9.13
C ILE A 110 -11.63 -13.43 9.67
N PRO A 111 -12.08 -14.58 9.14
CA PRO A 111 -13.36 -15.11 9.57
C PRO A 111 -13.18 -15.78 10.93
N ASP A 112 -14.22 -15.77 11.76
CA ASP A 112 -14.18 -16.24 13.15
C ASP A 112 -13.61 -17.66 13.28
N ALA A 113 -12.97 -17.92 14.42
CA ALA A 113 -12.24 -19.15 14.73
C ALA A 113 -13.04 -20.41 14.33
N GLY A 114 -12.55 -21.11 13.30
CA GLY A 114 -13.19 -22.29 12.71
C GLY A 114 -13.38 -22.22 11.18
N SER A 115 -13.11 -21.07 10.56
CA SER A 115 -13.24 -20.88 9.12
C SER A 115 -11.91 -20.50 8.45
N GLN A 116 -11.71 -20.99 7.22
CA GLN A 116 -10.48 -20.79 6.44
C GLN A 116 -10.10 -19.30 6.38
N PRO A 117 -8.84 -18.92 6.65
CA PRO A 117 -8.42 -17.53 6.60
C PRO A 117 -8.82 -16.92 5.26
N THR A 118 -9.49 -15.76 5.27
CA THR A 118 -9.85 -15.12 4.00
C THR A 118 -8.57 -14.83 3.22
N ARG A 119 -8.70 -14.71 1.90
CA ARG A 119 -7.56 -14.31 1.05
C ARG A 119 -6.91 -13.01 1.53
N THR A 120 -7.66 -12.15 2.23
CA THR A 120 -7.17 -10.85 2.75
C THR A 120 -6.33 -11.02 4.00
N GLY A 121 -6.76 -11.88 4.92
CA GLY A 121 -5.97 -12.23 6.09
C GLY A 121 -4.63 -12.86 5.68
N LYS A 122 -4.63 -13.74 4.67
CA LYS A 122 -3.39 -14.32 4.11
C LYS A 122 -2.50 -13.26 3.47
N ALA A 123 -3.07 -12.36 2.66
CA ALA A 123 -2.33 -11.30 1.99
C ALA A 123 -1.66 -10.31 2.97
N VAL A 124 -2.32 -9.96 4.09
CA VAL A 124 -1.71 -9.10 5.11
C VAL A 124 -0.62 -9.84 5.87
N LEU A 125 -0.82 -11.13 6.18
CA LEU A 125 0.18 -11.95 6.87
C LEU A 125 1.43 -12.21 6.01
N GLU A 126 1.29 -12.28 4.68
CA GLU A 126 2.43 -12.36 3.75
C GLU A 126 3.26 -11.07 3.66
N ILE A 127 2.76 -9.94 4.19
CA ILE A 127 3.45 -8.65 4.20
C ILE A 127 4.23 -8.41 5.52
N GLN A 128 3.84 -9.07 6.62
CA GLN A 128 4.52 -8.97 7.93
C GLN A 128 5.84 -9.73 7.94
#